data_AF-A0AAE9UNU7-F1
#
_entry.id   AF-A0AAE9UNU7-F1
#
_cell.length_a   1.000
_cell.length_b   1.000
_cell.length_c   1.000
_cell.angle_alpha   90.00
_cell.angle_beta   90.00
_cell.angle_gamma   90.00
#
_symmetry.space_group_name_H-M   'P 1'
#
loop_
_entity.id
_entity.type
_entity.pdbx_description
1 polymer ?
#
loop_
_entity_poly.entity_id
_entity_poly.type
_entity_poly.pdbx_seq_one_letter_code
_entity_poly.pdbx_strand_id
1 'polypeptide(L)'
;MPKKISKALGAVGKLMSIIPDTTEIIGKTIDNSRPIIEKRMEQKHEREMQLRTIDDVVNLPVDQAQAHLEKLGFVVASVPAKPHKKWLHSSLNEVVAMSPKSGKHKIGSLVKLYYITVDVLEKSQDLLDQETLRTVERNQKIADTFESVKHIRFPFKKHR
;
A
#
# COMPACT_ATOMS: atom_id res chain seq x y z
N MET A 1 -27.38 23.86 44.93
CA MET A 1 -26.59 24.50 43.87
C MET A 1 -26.54 23.60 42.64
N PRO A 2 -27.28 23.90 41.56
CA PRO A 2 -27.16 23.20 40.27
C PRO A 2 -26.58 24.13 39.18
N LYS A 3 -25.55 23.65 38.47
CA LYS A 3 -24.93 24.32 37.31
C LYS A 3 -25.82 24.14 36.08
N LYS A 4 -26.12 25.25 35.40
CA LYS A 4 -26.94 25.33 34.18
C LYS A 4 -26.12 24.93 32.95
N ILE A 5 -26.57 23.91 32.22
CA ILE A 5 -26.17 23.64 30.83
C ILE A 5 -27.46 23.47 30.03
N SER A 6 -27.96 24.55 29.43
CA SER A 6 -28.94 24.49 28.33
C SER A 6 -29.17 25.91 27.79
N LYS A 7 -28.43 26.29 26.74
CA LYS A 7 -28.77 27.40 25.81
C LYS A 7 -27.67 27.58 24.75
N ALA A 8 -27.46 26.60 23.87
CA ALA A 8 -26.58 26.80 22.70
C ALA A 8 -26.86 25.87 21.49
N LEU A 9 -28.05 25.24 21.39
CA LEU A 9 -28.36 24.31 20.29
C LEU A 9 -29.62 24.66 19.48
N GLY A 10 -30.12 25.89 19.60
CA GLY A 10 -31.37 26.31 18.92
C GLY A 10 -31.19 27.14 17.64
N ALA A 11 -30.00 27.70 17.38
CA ALA A 11 -29.82 28.74 16.36
C ALA A 11 -29.25 28.23 15.01
N VAL A 12 -28.70 27.01 14.96
CA VAL A 12 -28.05 26.49 13.74
C VAL A 12 -29.02 25.69 12.85
N GLY A 13 -30.16 25.25 13.39
CA GLY A 13 -31.14 24.41 12.67
C GLY A 13 -32.03 25.14 11.66
N LYS A 14 -32.01 26.48 11.59
CA LYS A 14 -32.88 27.27 10.70
C LYS A 14 -32.19 27.77 9.42
N LEU A 15 -30.89 27.53 9.24
CA LEU A 15 -30.19 27.87 8.01
C LEU A 15 -30.21 26.75 6.94
N MET A 16 -30.69 25.55 7.28
CA MET A 16 -30.67 24.38 6.39
C MET A 16 -32.00 24.09 5.67
N SER A 17 -33.03 24.94 5.83
CA SER A 17 -34.36 24.71 5.26
C SER A 17 -34.84 25.82 4.30
N ILE A 18 -33.96 26.75 3.92
CA ILE A 18 -34.25 27.78 2.93
C ILE A 18 -33.25 27.57 1.79
N ILE A 19 -33.51 26.57 0.96
CA ILE A 19 -33.02 26.54 -0.41
C ILE A 19 -34.22 26.88 -1.31
N PRO A 20 -34.59 28.16 -1.46
CA PRO A 20 -35.37 28.60 -2.59
C PRO A 20 -34.37 28.83 -3.72
N ASP A 21 -34.49 28.05 -4.79
CA ASP A 21 -34.09 28.41 -6.16
C ASP A 21 -32.99 29.47 -6.31
N THR A 22 -31.79 29.15 -5.86
CA THR A 22 -30.62 30.00 -6.11
C THR A 22 -30.08 29.83 -7.52
N THR A 23 -30.76 29.06 -8.39
CA THR A 23 -30.45 28.96 -9.82
C THR A 23 -30.79 30.21 -10.61
N GLU A 24 -31.67 31.10 -10.12
CA GLU A 24 -32.05 32.33 -10.84
C GLU A 24 -31.25 33.57 -10.43
N ILE A 25 -30.77 33.65 -9.19
CA ILE A 25 -30.16 34.90 -8.67
C ILE A 25 -28.70 35.07 -9.13
N ILE A 26 -28.06 34.00 -9.60
CA ILE A 26 -26.72 34.06 -10.18
C ILE A 26 -26.78 34.34 -11.71
N GLY A 27 -27.78 35.09 -12.17
CA GLY A 27 -27.95 35.39 -13.59
C GLY A 27 -27.17 36.61 -14.12
N LYS A 28 -26.81 37.58 -13.27
CA LYS A 28 -26.40 38.94 -13.73
C LYS A 28 -24.92 39.32 -13.48
N THR A 29 -24.12 38.43 -12.90
CA THR A 29 -22.68 38.66 -12.67
C THR A 29 -21.77 37.52 -13.16
N ILE A 30 -22.33 36.47 -13.79
CA ILE A 30 -21.56 35.29 -14.26
C ILE A 30 -21.04 35.44 -15.71
N ASP A 31 -21.47 36.42 -16.51
CA ASP A 31 -21.20 36.35 -17.96
C ASP A 31 -19.72 36.29 -18.36
N ASN A 32 -18.79 36.82 -17.54
CA ASN A 32 -17.35 36.70 -17.77
C ASN A 32 -16.68 35.46 -17.15
N SER A 33 -17.36 34.74 -16.25
CA SER A 33 -16.80 33.56 -15.56
C SER A 33 -17.37 32.21 -16.04
N ARG A 34 -18.49 32.19 -16.80
CA ARG A 34 -18.99 30.97 -17.50
C ARG A 34 -17.90 30.22 -18.28
N PRO A 35 -17.13 30.86 -19.19
CA PRO A 35 -16.15 30.13 -19.99
C PRO A 35 -15.02 29.52 -19.15
N ILE A 36 -14.70 30.12 -18.00
CA ILE A 36 -13.67 29.61 -17.08
C ILE A 36 -14.19 28.37 -16.33
N ILE A 37 -15.46 28.40 -15.91
CA ILE A 37 -16.12 27.29 -15.23
C ILE A 37 -16.31 26.13 -16.21
N GLU A 38 -16.85 26.40 -17.40
CA GLU A 38 -17.04 25.41 -18.46
C GLU A 38 -15.71 24.73 -18.83
N LYS A 39 -14.66 25.50 -19.09
CA LYS A 39 -13.32 24.97 -19.39
C LYS A 39 -12.77 24.09 -18.26
N ARG A 40 -13.01 24.43 -17.00
CA ARG A 40 -12.57 23.59 -15.86
C ARG A 40 -13.40 22.31 -15.75
N MET A 41 -14.70 22.38 -16.04
CA MET A 41 -15.59 21.21 -16.04
C MET A 41 -15.24 20.25 -17.17
N GLU A 42 -14.98 20.76 -18.37
CA GLU A 42 -14.54 19.98 -19.53
C GLU A 42 -13.18 19.33 -19.29
N GLN A 43 -12.19 20.09 -18.82
CA GLN A 43 -10.87 19.53 -18.46
C GLN A 43 -10.95 18.47 -17.35
N LYS A 44 -11.91 18.59 -16.43
CA LYS A 44 -12.13 17.58 -15.40
C LYS A 44 -12.75 16.34 -16.01
N HIS A 45 -13.76 16.50 -16.86
CA HIS A 45 -14.42 15.41 -17.56
C HIS A 45 -13.45 14.65 -18.47
N GLU A 46 -12.64 15.33 -19.27
CA GLU A 46 -11.60 14.72 -20.11
C GLU A 46 -10.58 13.92 -19.30
N ARG A 47 -10.16 14.44 -18.14
CA ARG A 47 -9.26 13.70 -17.24
C ARG A 47 -9.95 12.47 -16.67
N GLU A 48 -11.21 12.57 -16.26
CA GLU A 48 -11.96 11.44 -15.71
C GLU A 48 -12.18 10.34 -16.75
N MET A 49 -12.44 10.69 -18.02
CA MET A 49 -12.60 9.74 -19.12
C MET A 49 -11.31 8.96 -19.43
N GLN A 50 -10.14 9.53 -19.12
CA GLN A 50 -8.84 8.88 -19.31
C GLN A 50 -8.42 7.99 -18.13
N LEU A 51 -9.13 8.07 -16.99
CA LEU A 51 -8.78 7.31 -15.79
C LEU A 51 -9.59 6.02 -15.72
N ARG A 52 -8.89 4.90 -15.61
CA ARG A 52 -9.48 3.60 -15.36
C ARG A 52 -8.94 3.00 -14.08
N THR A 53 -9.77 2.23 -13.40
CA THR A 53 -9.34 1.52 -12.20
C THR A 53 -8.47 0.33 -12.59
N ILE A 54 -7.29 0.25 -11.98
CA ILE A 54 -6.46 -0.94 -11.97
C ILE A 54 -6.98 -1.86 -10.87
N ASP A 55 -7.35 -3.08 -11.26
CA ASP A 55 -7.77 -4.13 -10.33
C ASP A 55 -6.56 -4.73 -9.62
N ASP A 56 -6.77 -5.21 -8.39
CA ASP A 56 -5.74 -5.94 -7.67
C ASP A 56 -5.62 -7.36 -8.24
N VAL A 57 -4.42 -7.68 -8.73
CA VAL A 57 -4.10 -8.97 -9.36
C VAL A 57 -3.04 -9.74 -8.58
N VAL A 58 -2.77 -9.35 -7.34
CA VAL A 58 -1.92 -10.14 -6.43
C VAL A 58 -2.57 -11.50 -6.18
N ASN A 59 -1.74 -12.53 -6.02
CA ASN A 59 -2.13 -13.94 -5.89
C ASN A 59 -2.72 -14.60 -7.14
N LEU A 60 -2.74 -13.91 -8.28
CA LEU A 60 -3.10 -14.51 -9.56
C LEU A 60 -1.87 -15.04 -10.31
N PRO A 61 -2.05 -16.05 -11.20
CA PRO A 61 -1.02 -16.42 -12.15
C PRO A 61 -0.65 -15.23 -13.04
N VAL A 62 0.65 -15.05 -13.29
CA VAL A 62 1.18 -13.89 -14.05
C VAL A 62 0.53 -13.75 -15.43
N ASP A 63 0.26 -14.86 -16.13
CA ASP A 63 -0.36 -14.85 -17.45
C ASP A 63 -1.81 -14.32 -17.41
N GLN A 64 -2.58 -14.74 -16.40
CA GLN A 64 -3.97 -14.31 -16.22
C GLN A 64 -4.02 -12.83 -15.79
N ALA A 65 -3.15 -12.44 -14.86
CA ALA A 65 -3.04 -11.07 -14.39
C ALA A 65 -2.67 -10.12 -15.54
N GLN A 66 -1.71 -10.52 -16.39
CA GLN A 66 -1.30 -9.74 -17.55
C GLN A 66 -2.45 -9.56 -18.54
N ALA A 67 -3.10 -10.65 -18.97
CA ALA A 67 -4.20 -10.60 -19.91
C ALA A 67 -5.38 -9.73 -19.39
N HIS A 68 -5.67 -9.81 -18.10
CA HIS A 68 -6.73 -9.01 -17.47
C HIS A 68 -6.42 -7.50 -17.52
N LEU A 69 -5.21 -7.10 -17.12
CA LEU A 69 -4.82 -5.69 -17.11
C LEU A 69 -4.65 -5.11 -18.52
N GLU A 70 -4.16 -5.90 -19.48
CA GLU A 70 -4.09 -5.49 -20.88
C GLU A 70 -5.47 -5.28 -21.49
N LYS A 71 -6.45 -6.14 -21.16
CA LYS A 71 -7.85 -5.96 -21.55
C LYS A 71 -8.48 -4.68 -20.97
N LEU A 72 -8.01 -4.23 -19.82
CA LEU A 72 -8.39 -2.94 -19.24
C LEU A 72 -7.71 -1.75 -19.95
N GLY A 73 -6.75 -1.99 -20.85
CA GLY A 73 -6.05 -0.94 -21.60
C GLY A 73 -4.79 -0.43 -20.89
N PHE A 74 -4.22 -1.22 -19.97
CA PHE A 74 -2.92 -0.93 -19.36
C PHE A 74 -1.80 -1.65 -20.12
N VAL A 75 -0.60 -1.09 -20.07
CA VAL A 75 0.60 -1.76 -20.57
C VAL A 75 1.20 -2.54 -19.42
N VAL A 76 1.45 -3.83 -19.59
CA VAL A 76 1.92 -4.69 -18.50
C VAL A 76 3.34 -5.15 -18.75
N ALA A 77 4.18 -5.14 -17.71
CA ALA A 77 5.50 -5.74 -17.72
C ALA A 77 5.64 -6.74 -16.58
N SER A 78 5.96 -7.99 -16.92
CA SER A 78 6.28 -9.05 -15.97
C SER A 78 7.75 -8.98 -15.57
N VAL A 79 8.03 -8.96 -14.27
CA VAL A 79 9.36 -8.84 -13.69
C VAL A 79 9.53 -9.88 -12.58
N PRO A 80 10.61 -10.68 -12.57
CA PRO A 80 10.88 -11.57 -11.43
C PRO A 80 10.99 -10.79 -10.13
N ALA A 81 10.31 -11.26 -9.08
CA ALA A 81 10.36 -10.63 -7.77
C ALA A 81 11.77 -10.70 -7.17
N LYS A 82 12.13 -9.73 -6.32
CA LYS A 82 13.38 -9.84 -5.56
C LYS A 82 13.28 -10.99 -4.56
N PRO A 83 14.29 -11.87 -4.46
CA PRO A 83 14.30 -12.96 -3.49
C PRO A 83 14.07 -12.46 -2.07
N HIS A 84 13.19 -13.13 -1.33
CA HIS A 84 12.84 -12.81 0.04
C HIS A 84 12.18 -14.02 0.71
N LYS A 85 12.48 -14.25 1.98
CA LYS A 85 11.96 -15.39 2.75
C LYS A 85 10.43 -15.50 2.84
N LYS A 86 9.73 -14.41 2.56
CA LYS A 86 8.27 -14.34 2.62
C LYS A 86 7.61 -15.00 1.40
N TRP A 87 8.39 -15.26 0.35
CA TRP A 87 7.94 -15.89 -0.88
C TRP A 87 7.96 -17.42 -0.81
N LEU A 88 8.52 -18.01 0.24
CA LEU A 88 8.59 -19.46 0.40
C LEU A 88 7.21 -20.13 0.54
N HIS A 89 6.19 -19.36 0.93
CA HIS A 89 4.81 -19.84 1.04
C HIS A 89 3.96 -19.53 -0.21
N SER A 90 4.56 -18.92 -1.21
CA SER A 90 3.87 -18.49 -2.42
C SER A 90 4.13 -19.46 -3.57
N SER A 91 3.22 -19.50 -4.53
CA SER A 91 3.24 -20.47 -5.62
C SER A 91 4.12 -20.00 -6.78
N LEU A 92 4.58 -20.96 -7.58
CA LEU A 92 5.32 -20.64 -8.81
C LEU A 92 4.45 -19.85 -9.79
N ASN A 93 5.03 -18.86 -10.48
CA ASN A 93 4.36 -17.97 -11.43
C ASN A 93 3.23 -17.11 -10.83
N GLU A 94 3.13 -17.05 -9.51
CA GLU A 94 2.17 -16.20 -8.81
C GLU A 94 2.67 -14.75 -8.73
N VAL A 95 1.77 -13.80 -8.96
CA VAL A 95 2.03 -12.37 -8.75
C VAL A 95 2.02 -12.08 -7.25
N VAL A 96 3.15 -11.63 -6.72
CA VAL A 96 3.32 -11.28 -5.30
C VAL A 96 3.21 -9.79 -5.02
N ALA A 97 3.43 -8.96 -6.02
CA ALA A 97 3.31 -7.52 -5.90
C ALA A 97 3.06 -6.88 -7.26
N MET A 98 2.48 -5.68 -7.23
CA MET A 98 2.27 -4.87 -8.42
C MET A 98 2.63 -3.41 -8.18
N SER A 99 3.00 -2.71 -9.24
CA SER A 99 3.29 -1.27 -9.20
C SER A 99 2.82 -0.60 -10.50
N PRO A 100 1.93 0.40 -10.44
CA PRO A 100 1.31 0.97 -9.24
C PRO A 100 0.34 0.00 -8.54
N LYS A 101 -0.07 0.33 -7.31
CA LYS A 101 -1.13 -0.40 -6.60
C LYS A 101 -2.50 -0.14 -7.25
N SER A 102 -3.47 -0.98 -6.89
CA SER A 102 -4.87 -0.80 -7.27
C SER A 102 -5.34 0.64 -6.99
N GLY A 103 -6.13 1.17 -7.92
CA GLY A 103 -6.54 2.58 -7.91
C GLY A 103 -6.83 3.12 -9.30
N LYS A 104 -7.20 4.40 -9.38
CA LYS A 104 -7.48 5.07 -10.65
C LYS A 104 -6.19 5.56 -11.30
N HIS A 105 -5.90 5.06 -12.50
CA HIS A 105 -4.71 5.42 -13.26
C HIS A 105 -5.07 5.71 -14.71
N LYS A 106 -4.20 6.45 -15.40
CA LYS A 106 -4.42 6.80 -16.80
C LYS A 106 -4.36 5.54 -17.66
N ILE A 107 -5.30 5.37 -18.58
CA ILE A 107 -5.26 4.32 -19.61
C ILE A 107 -3.92 4.41 -20.37
N GLY A 108 -3.31 3.26 -20.65
CA GLY A 108 -1.97 3.17 -21.27
C GLY A 108 -0.80 3.34 -20.29
N SER A 109 -1.06 3.51 -19.00
CA SER A 109 0.01 3.51 -17.97
C SER A 109 0.66 2.13 -17.88
N LEU A 110 1.97 2.12 -17.58
CA LEU A 110 2.74 0.90 -17.34
C LEU A 110 2.44 0.33 -15.94
N VAL A 111 2.11 -0.94 -15.88
CA VAL A 111 1.93 -1.73 -14.65
C VAL A 111 2.98 -2.83 -14.61
N LYS A 112 3.82 -2.80 -13.58
CA LYS A 112 4.82 -3.83 -13.32
C LYS A 112 4.22 -4.89 -12.42
N LEU A 113 4.23 -6.14 -12.87
CA LEU A 113 3.86 -7.31 -12.10
C LEU A 113 5.12 -8.02 -11.62
N TYR A 114 5.26 -8.14 -10.31
CA TYR A 114 6.34 -8.91 -9.70
C TYR A 114 5.84 -10.33 -9.43
N TYR A 115 6.47 -11.31 -10.05
CA TYR A 115 6.04 -12.71 -9.96
C TYR A 115 7.17 -13.62 -9.48
N ILE A 116 6.79 -14.80 -9.02
CA ILE A 116 7.74 -15.80 -8.52
C ILE A 116 8.23 -16.70 -9.65
N THR A 117 9.56 -16.82 -9.74
CA THR A 117 10.23 -17.83 -10.57
C THR A 117 10.93 -18.86 -9.68
N VAL A 118 11.39 -19.95 -10.28
CA VAL A 118 12.19 -20.98 -9.59
C VAL A 118 13.43 -20.37 -8.94
N ASP A 119 14.19 -19.56 -9.69
CA ASP A 119 15.37 -18.86 -9.17
C ASP A 119 15.08 -17.98 -7.95
N VAL A 120 13.88 -17.39 -7.89
CA VAL A 120 13.47 -16.54 -6.77
C VAL A 120 13.20 -17.39 -5.53
N LEU A 121 12.57 -18.55 -5.69
CA LEU A 121 12.33 -19.48 -4.58
C LEU A 121 13.64 -20.06 -4.05
N GLU A 122 14.53 -20.53 -4.92
CA GLU A 122 15.84 -21.07 -4.55
C GLU A 122 16.66 -20.04 -3.77
N LYS A 123 16.82 -18.83 -4.32
CA LYS A 123 17.54 -17.75 -3.63
C LYS A 123 16.85 -17.32 -2.34
N SER A 124 15.53 -17.46 -2.25
CA SER A 124 14.80 -17.14 -1.01
C SER A 124 15.03 -18.20 0.07
N GLN A 125 15.22 -19.46 -0.32
CA GLN A 125 15.56 -20.56 0.59
C GLN A 125 17.00 -20.40 1.09
N ASP A 126 17.95 -20.09 0.20
CA ASP A 126 19.34 -19.81 0.60
C ASP A 126 19.44 -18.69 1.63
N LEU A 127 18.61 -17.64 1.48
CA LEU A 127 18.54 -16.53 2.43
C LEU A 127 18.01 -16.96 3.82
N LEU A 128 17.11 -17.95 3.86
CA LEU A 128 16.65 -18.53 5.13
C LEU A 128 17.75 -19.36 5.77
N ASP A 129 18.41 -20.21 4.98
CA ASP A 129 19.46 -21.11 5.47
C ASP A 129 20.69 -20.34 5.96
N GLN A 130 21.07 -19.25 5.30
CA GLN A 130 22.14 -18.37 5.79
C GLN A 130 21.82 -17.73 7.14
N GLU A 131 20.55 -17.41 7.42
CA GLU A 131 20.16 -16.84 8.70
C GLU A 131 20.09 -17.87 9.81
N THR A 132 19.61 -19.07 9.52
CA THR A 132 19.61 -20.17 10.49
C THR A 132 21.04 -20.53 10.86
N LEU A 133 21.95 -20.68 9.89
CA LEU A 133 23.37 -20.92 10.12
C LEU A 133 24.00 -19.83 11.00
N ARG A 134 23.81 -18.55 10.65
CA ARG A 134 24.32 -17.42 11.46
C ARG A 134 23.78 -17.42 12.88
N THR A 135 22.53 -17.83 13.06
CA THR A 135 21.89 -17.90 14.39
C THR A 135 22.47 -19.06 15.21
N VAL A 136 22.65 -20.22 14.59
CA VAL A 136 23.27 -21.39 15.24
C VAL A 136 24.71 -21.09 15.64
N GLU A 137 25.52 -20.52 14.74
CA GLU A 137 26.90 -20.12 15.02
C GLU A 137 26.98 -19.12 16.18
N ARG A 138 26.06 -18.14 16.21
CA ARG A 138 25.99 -17.17 17.30
C ARG A 138 25.68 -17.87 18.63
N ASN A 139 24.72 -18.80 18.64
CA ASN A 139 24.33 -19.52 19.85
C ASN A 139 25.44 -20.44 20.35
N GLN A 140 26.18 -21.09 19.45
CA GLN A 140 27.36 -21.90 19.80
C GLN A 140 28.46 -21.03 20.43
N LYS A 141 28.81 -19.89 19.81
CA LYS A 141 29.79 -18.96 20.39
C LYS A 141 29.38 -18.48 21.78
N ILE A 142 28.08 -18.23 22.00
CA ILE A 142 27.57 -17.85 23.31
C ILE A 142 27.73 -19.02 24.29
N ALA A 143 27.37 -20.24 23.91
CA ALA A 143 27.56 -21.42 24.75
C ALA A 143 29.03 -21.62 25.15
N ASP A 144 29.95 -21.55 24.19
CA ASP A 144 31.40 -21.70 24.41
C ASP A 144 31.95 -20.61 25.34
N THR A 145 31.48 -19.38 25.20
CA THR A 145 31.84 -18.28 26.12
C THR A 145 31.27 -18.50 27.52
N PHE A 146 30.07 -19.04 27.67
CA PHE A 146 29.53 -19.42 28.97
C PHE A 146 30.27 -20.59 29.61
N GLU A 147 30.66 -21.60 28.85
CA GLU A 147 31.46 -22.73 29.35
C GLU A 147 32.83 -22.24 29.81
N SER A 148 33.55 -21.50 28.96
CA SER A 148 34.87 -20.94 29.32
C SER A 148 34.84 -20.10 30.60
N VAL A 149 33.79 -19.31 30.82
CA VAL A 149 33.63 -18.50 32.04
C VAL A 149 33.28 -19.36 33.27
N LYS A 150 32.56 -20.48 33.13
CA LYS A 150 32.29 -21.40 34.27
C LYS A 150 33.57 -22.01 34.85
N HIS A 151 34.61 -22.18 34.04
CA HIS A 151 35.89 -22.73 34.49
C HIS A 151 36.72 -21.72 35.28
N ILE A 152 36.41 -20.42 35.15
CA ILE A 152 37.03 -19.35 35.94
C ILE A 152 36.32 -19.32 37.29
N ARG A 153 36.92 -19.96 38.32
CA ARG A 153 36.46 -19.83 39.71
C ARG A 153 36.49 -18.35 40.12
N PHE A 154 35.33 -17.72 40.16
CA PHE A 154 35.21 -16.36 40.68
C PHE A 154 35.54 -16.33 42.17
N PRO A 155 36.53 -15.54 42.62
CA PRO A 155 36.85 -15.40 44.03
C PRO A 155 35.89 -14.39 44.67
N PHE A 156 34.60 -14.73 44.78
CA PHE A 156 33.67 -13.92 45.58
C PHE A 156 33.86 -14.24 47.07
N LYS A 157 34.87 -13.60 47.66
CA LYS A 157 35.12 -13.57 49.10
C LYS A 157 34.01 -12.73 49.76
N LYS A 158 32.96 -13.39 50.27
CA LYS A 158 31.99 -12.77 51.19
C LYS A 158 32.76 -12.22 52.40
N HIS A 159 32.87 -10.89 52.50
CA HIS A 159 33.19 -10.25 53.77
C HIS A 159 31.91 -10.28 54.62
N ARG A 160 32.02 -10.93 55.77
CA ARG A 160 31.06 -10.87 56.87
C ARG A 160 31.66 -9.98 57.94
#